data_AF-A0A067QLN1-F1
#
_entry.id   AF-A0A067QLN1-F1
#
_cell.length_a   1.000
_cell.length_b   1.000
_cell.length_c   1.000
_cell.angle_alpha   90.00
_cell.angle_beta   90.00
_cell.angle_gamma   90.00
#
_symmetry.space_group_name_H-M   'P 1'
#
loop_
_entity.id
_entity.type
_entity.pdbx_description
1 polymer ?
#
loop_
_entity_poly.entity_id
_entity_poly.type
_entity_poly.pdbx_seq_one_letter_code
_entity_poly.pdbx_strand_id
1 'polypeptide(L)' 'FLHYDNALSHTSLVVQQFLAEKSIPIITQPPYSLDLAPSDFWLFPALK' A
#
# COMPACT_ATOMS: atom_id res chain seq x y z
N PHE A 1 -3.60 7.18 7.66
CA PHE A 1 -3.80 6.76 6.27
C PHE A 1 -2.82 5.64 5.97
N LEU A 2 -3.29 4.56 5.35
CA LEU A 2 -2.48 3.39 4.99
C LEU A 2 -2.09 3.49 3.51
N HIS A 3 -0.82 3.27 3.19
CA HIS A 3 -0.30 3.26 1.81
C HIS A 3 0.39 1.92 1.55
N TYR A 4 0.00 1.25 0.46
CA TYR A 4 0.54 -0.03 0.03
C TYR A 4 0.40 -0.18 -1.49
N ASP A 5 1.12 -1.12 -2.08
CA ASP A 5 1.15 -1.36 -3.53
C ASP A 5 -0.17 -1.92 -4.08
N ASN A 6 -0.34 -1.87 -5.40
CA ASN A 6 -1.52 -2.45 -6.04
C ASN A 6 -1.41 -3.97 -6.25
N ALA A 7 -0.66 -4.70 -5.40
CA ALA A 7 -0.62 -6.15 -5.50
C ALA A 7 -2.03 -6.73 -5.34
N LEU A 8 -2.34 -7.77 -6.13
CA LEU A 8 -3.68 -8.39 -6.18
C LEU A 8 -4.17 -8.85 -4.79
N SER A 9 -3.25 -9.29 -3.93
CA SER A 9 -3.54 -9.65 -2.54
C SER A 9 -4.08 -8.46 -1.74
N HIS A 10 -3.49 -7.28 -1.90
CA HIS A 10 -3.86 -6.08 -1.16
C HIS A 10 -5.08 -5.36 -1.75
N THR A 11 -5.42 -5.62 -3.02
CA THR A 11 -6.65 -5.14 -3.65
C THR A 11 -7.81 -6.14 -3.54
N SER A 12 -7.61 -7.28 -2.88
CA SER A 12 -8.66 -8.29 -2.69
C SER A 12 -9.85 -7.73 -1.93
N LEU A 13 -11.05 -8.23 -2.26
CA LEU A 13 -12.31 -7.82 -1.64
C LEU A 13 -12.32 -8.06 -0.11
N VAL A 14 -11.69 -9.15 0.35
CA VAL A 14 -11.58 -9.45 1.79
C VAL A 14 -10.76 -8.37 2.52
N VAL A 15 -9.68 -7.90 1.90
CA VAL A 15 -8.83 -6.85 2.47
C VAL A 15 -9.56 -5.51 2.46
N GLN A 16 -10.26 -5.18 1.37
CA GLN A 16 -11.04 -3.94 1.28
C GLN A 16 -12.17 -3.90 2.33
N GLN A 17 -12.87 -5.03 2.53
CA GLN A 17 -13.91 -5.16 3.56
C GLN A 17 -13.34 -4.95 4.97
N PHE A 18 -12.23 -5.62 5.29
CA PHE A 18 -11.56 -5.44 6.57
C PHE A 18 -11.15 -3.97 6.82
N LEU A 19 -10.58 -3.30 5.82
CA LEU A 19 -10.17 -1.91 5.94
C LEU A 19 -11.37 -0.97 6.12
N ALA A 20 -12.47 -1.23 5.42
CA ALA A 20 -13.72 -0.48 5.59
C ALA A 20 -14.33 -0.68 6.99
N GLU A 21 -14.41 -1.91 7.48
CA GLU A 21 -14.91 -2.22 8.83
C GLU A 21 -14.10 -1.52 9.92
N LYS A 22 -12.79 -1.38 9.72
CA LYS A 22 -11.89 -0.70 10.65
C LYS A 22 -11.81 0.80 10.44
N SER A 23 -12.53 1.36 9.46
CA SER A 23 -12.47 2.78 9.08
C SER A 23 -11.04 3.26 8.81
N ILE A 24 -10.21 2.40 8.22
CA ILE A 24 -8.82 2.71 7.90
C ILE A 24 -8.80 3.38 6.53
N PRO A 25 -8.42 4.67 6.43
CA PRO A 25 -8.40 5.35 5.14
C PRO A 25 -7.15 4.94 4.36
N ILE A 26 -7.32 4.61 3.08
CA ILE A 26 -6.28 4.13 2.18
C ILE A 26 -5.84 5.26 1.24
N ILE A 27 -4.54 5.34 0.96
CA ILE A 27 -3.97 6.18 -0.10
C ILE A 27 -3.75 5.28 -1.31
N THR A 28 -4.39 5.62 -2.43
CA THR A 28 -4.26 4.86 -3.67
C THR A 28 -2.88 5.06 -4.29
N GLN A 29 -2.17 3.96 -4.55
CA GLN A 29 -0.91 4.00 -5.28
C GLN A 29 -1.18 4.00 -6.79
N PRO A 30 -0.51 4.84 -7.60
CA PRO A 30 -0.62 4.76 -9.05
C PRO A 30 0.04 3.47 -9.58
N PRO A 31 -0.45 2.90 -10.70
CA PRO A 31 0.15 1.73 -11.31
C PRO A 31 1.64 1.92 -11.61
N TYR A 32 2.45 0.88 -11.38
CA TYR A 32 3.89 0.83 -11.69
C TYR A 32 4.74 1.96 -11.07
N SER A 33 4.29 2.56 -9.97
CA SER A 33 4.98 3.67 -9.31
C SER A 33 5.81 3.20 -8.13
N LEU A 34 6.93 2.53 -8.40
CA LEU A 34 7.88 2.08 -7.37
C LEU A 34 8.55 3.27 -6.65
N ASP A 35 8.77 4.36 -7.39
CA ASP A 35 9.43 5.58 -6.91
C ASP A 35 8.60 6.35 -5.87
N LEU A 36 7.31 6.04 -5.75
CA LEU A 36 6.37 6.71 -4.86
C LEU A 36 6.15 5.97 -3.55
N ALA A 37 6.64 4.73 -3.41
CA ALA A 37 6.54 3.97 -2.18
C ALA A 37 7.72 4.33 -1.25
N PRO A 38 7.47 4.94 -0.06
CA PRO A 38 8.54 5.28 0.87
C PRO A 38 9.36 4.07 1.33
N SER A 39 8.73 2.89 1.38
CA SER A 39 9.39 1.63 1.70
C SER A 39 10.46 1.26 0.68
N ASP A 40 10.11 1.33 -0.61
CA ASP A 40 11.00 0.94 -1.72
C ASP A 40 12.06 2.01 -2.00
N PHE A 41 11.71 3.29 -1.90
CA PHE A 41 12.61 4.40 -2.19
C PHE A 41 13.59 4.71 -1.03
N TRP A 42 13.12 4.66 0.22
CA TRP A 42 13.91 5.14 1.36
C TRP A 42 14.26 4.04 2.37
N LEU A 43 13.27 3.25 2.79
CA LEU A 43 13.47 2.30 3.89
C LEU A 43 14.36 1.11 3.51
N PHE A 44 14.06 0.38 2.43
CA PHE A 44 14.84 -0.81 2.07
C PHE A 44 16.29 -0.50 1.66
N PRO A 45 16.58 0.61 0.93
CA PRO A 45 17.96 1.02 0.69
C PRO A 45 18.72 1.39 1.97
N ALA A 46 18.05 2.01 2.96
CA ALA A 46 18.67 2.42 4.22
C ALA A 46 18.90 1.26 5.20
N LEU A 47 18.17 0.15 5.06
CA LEU A 47 18.30 -1.05 5.90
C LEU A 47 19.36 -2.05 5.39
N LYS A 48 20.10 -1.69 4.35
CA LYS A 48 21.15 -2.52 3.74
C LYS A 48 22.51 -2.32 4.41
#